data_AF-A0A3L6JKE2-F1
#
_entry.id   AF-A0A3L6JKE2-F1
#
_cell.length_a   1.000
_cell.length_b   1.000
_cell.length_c   1.000
_cell.angle_alpha   90.00
_cell.angle_beta   90.00
_cell.angle_gamma   90.00
#
_symmetry.space_group_name_H-M   'P 1'
#
loop_
_entity.id
_entity.type
_entity.pdbx_description
1 polymer ?
#
loop_
_entity_poly.entity_id
_entity_poly.type
_entity_poly.pdbx_seq_one_letter_code
_entity_poly.pdbx_strand_id
1 'polypeptide(L)'
;MEPIPLKECTYACDGKEITLISVKKSPSNIKGHGLEKVTEDWLVKCSKCERQFTIRCKIRYVDGERIDTMVNLIDDRGNDLGWLGNY
;
A
#
# COMPACT_ATOMS: atom_id res chain seq x y z
N MET A 1 4.27 -10.19 -9.01
CA MET A 1 3.55 -9.04 -8.43
C MET A 1 4.21 -7.80 -8.99
N GLU A 2 3.51 -7.03 -9.81
CA GLU A 2 4.04 -5.75 -10.29
C GLU A 2 4.06 -4.75 -9.13
N PRO A 3 5.13 -3.95 -8.97
CA PRO A 3 5.22 -2.95 -7.92
C PRO A 3 4.13 -1.90 -8.12
N ILE A 4 3.48 -1.48 -7.02
CA ILE A 4 2.53 -0.37 -7.04
C ILE A 4 3.30 0.87 -7.50
N PRO A 5 2.93 1.49 -8.64
CA PRO A 5 3.69 2.60 -9.22
C PRO A 5 3.37 3.89 -8.46
N LEU A 6 3.82 4.00 -7.21
CA LEU A 6 3.82 5.26 -6.51
C LEU A 6 5.01 6.07 -7.01
N LYS A 7 4.70 6.99 -7.93
CA LYS A 7 5.69 7.77 -8.66
C LYS A 7 6.24 8.94 -7.83
N GLU A 8 5.55 9.38 -6.78
CA GLU A 8 5.85 10.65 -6.11
C GLU A 8 5.54 10.63 -4.61
N CYS A 9 6.35 11.35 -3.83
CA CYS A 9 6.19 11.51 -2.39
C CYS A 9 4.87 12.23 -2.08
N THR A 10 4.10 11.69 -1.12
CA THR A 10 2.84 12.31 -0.70
C THR A 10 3.00 13.66 0.01
N TYR A 11 4.20 13.97 0.51
CA TYR A 11 4.49 15.27 1.08
C TYR A 11 4.99 16.19 -0.03
N ALA A 12 4.57 17.47 0.01
CA ALA A 12 4.89 18.56 -0.93
C ALA A 12 6.39 18.91 -1.01
N CYS A 13 7.22 17.91 -1.22
CA CYS A 13 8.66 17.96 -1.36
C CYS A 13 9.10 17.59 -2.78
N ASP A 14 8.16 17.26 -3.69
CA ASP A 14 8.41 16.88 -5.08
C ASP A 14 9.45 15.75 -5.25
N GLY A 15 9.59 14.89 -4.23
CA GLY A 15 10.46 13.73 -4.29
C GLY A 15 9.89 12.67 -5.23
N LYS A 16 10.65 12.30 -6.26
CA LYS A 16 10.26 11.28 -7.26
C LYS A 16 10.76 9.87 -6.92
N GLU A 17 11.57 9.77 -5.88
CA GLU A 17 12.17 8.51 -5.45
C GLU A 17 11.67 8.14 -4.06
N ILE A 18 11.07 6.96 -3.98
CA ILE A 18 10.54 6.38 -2.76
C ILE A 18 11.19 5.00 -2.60
N THR A 19 11.83 4.78 -1.46
CA THR A 19 12.44 3.51 -1.09
C THR A 19 11.48 2.69 -0.23
N LEU A 20 11.32 1.42 -0.56
CA LEU A 20 10.58 0.47 0.27
C LEU A 20 11.40 0.10 1.51
N ILE A 21 10.83 0.32 2.70
CA ILE A 21 11.44 -0.08 3.97
C ILE A 21 10.96 -1.47 4.39
N SER A 22 9.64 -1.69 4.40
CA SER A 22 9.08 -2.97 4.82
C SER A 22 7.69 -3.20 4.26
N VAL A 23 7.30 -4.47 4.15
CA VAL A 23 5.93 -4.87 3.77
C VAL A 23 5.38 -5.77 4.86
N LYS A 24 4.18 -5.45 5.35
CA LYS A 24 3.43 -6.28 6.31
C LYS A 24 2.14 -6.74 5.65
N LYS A 25 1.93 -8.05 5.60
CA LYS A 25 0.74 -8.67 5.00
C LYS A 25 -0.11 -9.34 6.07
N SER A 26 -1.42 -9.10 6.05
CA SER A 26 -2.37 -9.68 6.99
C SER A 26 -3.73 -9.98 6.33
N PRO A 27 -4.23 -11.22 6.36
CA PRO A 27 -3.55 -12.42 6.83
C PRO A 27 -2.37 -12.79 5.90
N SER A 28 -1.36 -13.48 6.43
CA SER A 28 -0.17 -13.89 5.67
C SER A 28 -0.51 -14.92 4.58
N ASN A 29 -1.51 -15.77 4.82
CA ASN A 29 -2.01 -16.77 3.89
C ASN A 29 -3.50 -16.54 3.58
N ILE A 30 -3.86 -16.76 2.32
CA ILE A 30 -5.24 -16.89 1.86
C ILE A 30 -5.58 -18.38 1.72
N LYS A 31 -6.83 -18.74 2.00
CA LYS A 31 -7.32 -20.12 1.94
C LYS A 31 -7.72 -20.54 0.52
N GLY A 32 -7.90 -19.59 -0.40
CA GLY A 32 -8.26 -19.81 -1.79
C GLY A 32 -9.73 -20.19 -2.01
N HIS A 33 -10.63 -19.86 -1.07
CA HIS A 33 -12.06 -20.13 -1.20
C HIS A 33 -12.92 -19.05 -0.56
N GLY A 34 -14.01 -18.70 -1.24
CA GLY A 34 -14.92 -17.63 -0.82
C GLY A 34 -14.29 -16.24 -0.91
N LEU A 35 -14.94 -15.26 -0.29
CA LEU A 35 -14.45 -13.89 -0.21
C LEU A 35 -13.41 -13.75 0.91
N GLU A 36 -12.19 -13.42 0.55
CA GLU A 36 -11.08 -13.18 1.47
C GLU A 36 -10.56 -11.75 1.34
N LYS A 37 -10.22 -11.13 2.47
CA LYS A 37 -9.68 -9.77 2.53
C LYS A 37 -8.26 -9.81 3.06
N VAL A 38 -7.34 -9.20 2.31
CA VAL A 38 -5.93 -9.09 2.65
C VAL A 38 -5.56 -7.62 2.72
N THR A 39 -4.88 -7.24 3.80
CA THR A 39 -4.25 -5.92 3.94
C THR A 39 -2.75 -6.08 3.79
N GLU A 40 -2.16 -5.32 2.87
CA GLU A 40 -0.71 -5.17 2.72
C GLU A 40 -0.32 -3.73 3.03
N ASP A 41 0.43 -3.53 4.10
CA ASP A 41 0.96 -2.24 4.53
C ASP A 41 2.42 -2.14 4.10
N TRP A 42 2.69 -1.26 3.14
CA TRP A 42 4.01 -1.01 2.58
C TRP A 42 4.56 0.27 3.20
N LEU A 43 5.47 0.14 4.16
CA LEU A 43 6.17 1.27 4.74
C LEU A 43 7.25 1.73 3.77
N VAL A 44 7.18 2.99 3.37
CA VAL A 44 8.09 3.57 2.40
C VAL A 44 8.70 4.88 2.93
N LYS A 45 9.88 5.24 2.41
CA LYS A 45 10.60 6.47 2.74
C LYS A 45 10.87 7.26 1.47
N CYS A 46 10.60 8.57 1.50
CA CYS A 46 11.04 9.47 0.45
C CYS A 46 12.56 9.70 0.56
N SER A 47 13.31 9.51 -0.53
CA SER A 47 14.76 9.73 -0.53
C SER A 47 15.14 11.20 -0.34
N LYS A 48 14.25 12.14 -0.67
CA LYS A 48 14.52 13.58 -0.63
C LYS A 48 14.25 14.22 0.73
N CYS A 49 13.06 14.01 1.30
CA CYS A 49 12.67 14.62 2.57
C CYS A 49 12.83 13.67 3.76
N GLU A 50 13.25 12.43 3.50
CA GLU A 50 13.46 11.36 4.48
C GLU A 50 12.24 10.95 5.31
N ARG A 51 11.07 11.52 5.01
CA ARG A 51 9.82 11.17 5.70
C ARG A 51 9.34 9.79 5.27
N GLN A 52 8.75 9.10 6.24
CA GLN A 52 8.13 7.81 6.04
C GLN A 52 6.62 7.97 5.93
N PHE A 53 5.99 7.09 5.17
CA PHE A 53 4.55 6.95 5.11
C PHE A 53 4.22 5.52 4.69
N THR A 54 2.99 5.10 4.96
CA THR A 54 2.53 3.74 4.65
C THR A 54 1.56 3.79 3.49
N ILE A 55 1.76 2.89 2.53
CA ILE A 55 0.82 2.62 1.46
C ILE A 55 0.06 1.38 1.87
N ARG A 56 -1.22 1.53 2.17
CA ARG A 56 -2.09 0.45 2.61
C ARG A 56 -2.90 -0.06 1.43
N CYS A 57 -2.65 -1.29 1.04
CA CYS A 57 -3.38 -2.00 0.00
C CYS A 57 -4.37 -2.97 0.64
N LYS A 58 -5.67 -2.70 0.47
CA LYS A 58 -6.74 -3.62 0.86
C LYS A 58 -7.15 -4.39 -0.38
N ILE A 59 -6.70 -5.62 -0.47
CA ILE A 59 -6.92 -6.54 -1.57
C ILE A 59 -8.10 -7.45 -1.21
N ARG A 60 -9.04 -7.64 -2.14
CA ARG A 60 -10.05 -8.68 -2.00
C ARG A 60 -9.76 -9.80 -2.99
N TYR A 61 -9.88 -11.02 -2.51
CA TYR A 61 -9.81 -12.24 -3.29
C TYR A 61 -11.18 -12.93 -3.26
N VAL A 62 -11.60 -13.49 -4.38
CA VAL A 62 -12.75 -14.39 -4.48
C VAL A 62 -12.24 -15.70 -5.07
N ASP A 63 -12.38 -16.78 -4.32
CA ASP A 63 -11.94 -18.12 -4.76
C ASP A 63 -10.46 -18.16 -5.21
N GLY A 64 -9.61 -17.42 -4.49
CA GLY A 64 -8.17 -17.31 -4.78
C GLY A 64 -7.81 -16.29 -5.86
N GLU A 65 -8.78 -15.76 -6.61
CA GLU A 65 -8.55 -14.74 -7.62
C GLU A 65 -8.70 -13.33 -7.05
N ARG A 66 -7.73 -12.45 -7.34
CA ARG A 66 -7.78 -11.05 -6.90
C ARG A 66 -8.83 -10.29 -7.72
N ILE A 67 -9.83 -9.72 -7.05
CA ILE A 67 -10.92 -8.99 -7.70
C ILE A 67 -10.74 -7.48 -7.71
N ASP A 68 -10.12 -6.92 -6.66
CA ASP A 68 -9.82 -5.49 -6.58
C ASP A 68 -8.78 -5.21 -5.50
N THR A 69 -8.17 -4.04 -5.60
CA THR A 69 -7.30 -3.50 -4.57
C THR A 69 -7.54 -2.03 -4.37
N MET A 70 -7.90 -1.68 -3.14
CA MET A 70 -8.02 -0.30 -2.71
C MET A 70 -6.70 0.14 -2.11
N VAL A 71 -6.17 1.26 -2.57
CA VAL A 71 -4.91 1.82 -2.08
C VAL A 71 -5.16 3.10 -1.30
N ASN A 72 -4.73 3.13 -0.04
CA ASN A 72 -4.80 4.30 0.83
C ASN A 72 -3.38 4.75 1.21
N LEU A 73 -3.21 6.03 1.46
CA LEU A 73 -1.99 6.56 2.07
C LEU A 73 -2.22 6.81 3.56
N ILE A 74 -1.25 6.44 4.36
CA ILE A 74 -1.23 6.71 5.79
C ILE A 74 0.05 7.45 6.12
N ASP A 75 -0.08 8.60 6.76
CA ASP A 75 1.06 9.42 7.15
C ASP A 75 1.91 8.75 8.26
N ASP A 76 3.03 9.37 8.58
CA ASP A 76 3.93 8.96 9.67
C ASP A 76 3.27 8.97 11.06
N ARG A 77 2.13 9.65 11.21
CA ARG A 77 1.36 9.76 12.46
C ARG A 77 0.20 8.76 12.53
N GLY A 78 0.00 7.95 11.49
CA GLY A 78 -1.08 6.98 11.40
C GLY A 78 -2.41 7.54 10.87
N ASN A 79 -2.45 8.78 10.39
CA ASN A 79 -3.64 9.36 9.78
C ASN A 79 -3.79 8.87 8.34
N ASP A 80 -4.99 8.40 7.99
CA ASP A 80 -5.33 8.09 6.61
C ASP A 80 -5.47 9.39 5.82
N LEU A 81 -4.53 9.64 4.91
CA LEU A 81 -4.49 10.80 4.02
C LEU A 81 -5.46 10.65 2.84
N GLY A 82 -6.11 9.50 2.70
CA GLY A 82 -7.14 9.26 1.70
C GLY A 82 -6.75 8.21 0.66
N TRP A 83 -7.69 8.02 -0.25
CA TRP A 83 -7.68 6.99 -1.28
C TRP A 83 -6.91 7.45 -2.52
N LEU A 84 -5.94 6.65 -2.96
CA LEU A 84 -5.13 6.92 -4.14
C LEU A 84 -5.72 6.31 -5.43
N GLY A 85 -6.55 5.27 -5.31
CA GLY A 85 -7.12 4.60 -6.47
C GLY A 85 -7.43 3.12 -6.24
N ASN A 86 -8.09 2.53 -7.22
CA ASN A 86 -8.35 1.09 -7.31
C ASN A 86 -7.56 0.48 -8.47
N TYR A 87 -7.03 -0.73 -8.24
CA TYR A 87 -6.28 -1.51 -9.22
C TYR A 87 -6.76 -2.96 -9.24
#